data_AF-A0A356FEX2-F1
#
_entry.id   AF-A0A356FEX2-F1
#
_cell.length_a   1.000
_cell.length_b   1.000
_cell.length_c   1.000
_cell.angle_alpha   90.00
_cell.angle_beta   90.00
_cell.angle_gamma   90.00
#
_symmetry.space_group_name_H-M   'P 1'
#
loop_
_entity.id
_entity.type
_entity.pdbx_description
1 polymer ?
#
loop_
_entity_poly.entity_id
_entity_poly.type
_entity_poly.pdbx_seq_one_letter_code
_entity_poly.pdbx_strand_id
1 'polypeptide(L)'
;GGKAPADIDGISVLPELLGREQKKKHEFLYWEYGGHTAVRMGNWKAVRTNQRKKWELYDLSADLSESKDLVAKHPAIIEKMAAFAEASHVKTVQGKYSDTEAHEKDRWAKWGDARPQPKLSGKTKRLPKEGLLANSGWKLVSFSSESTTNDRKAAYAIDGKPRTHWHSRWTSKHPHELVIDLGAQRTVRGLRYLARQDGSFNGGFKDFDLTIGDTPGQFGEPTLKGAFKKTKEPQEATCKAAKGRYVRIRVLSEVGGGPWASASEIGIIGD
;
A
#
# COMPACT_ATOMS: atom_id res chain seq x y z
N GLY A 1 -32.00 7.76 -22.31
CA GLY A 1 -31.47 7.54 -20.96
C GLY A 1 -31.19 6.07 -20.77
N GLY A 2 -30.06 5.70 -20.17
CA GLY A 2 -29.73 4.29 -19.90
C GLY A 2 -30.60 3.68 -18.81
N LYS A 3 -30.71 2.34 -18.79
CA LYS A 3 -31.31 1.62 -17.66
C LYS A 3 -30.42 1.79 -16.43
N ALA A 4 -31.02 2.13 -15.29
CA ALA A 4 -30.29 2.20 -14.04
C ALA A 4 -29.76 0.81 -13.64
N PRO A 5 -28.54 0.71 -13.08
CA PRO A 5 -28.05 -0.52 -12.48
C PRO A 5 -28.99 -1.01 -11.38
N ALA A 6 -29.03 -2.32 -11.13
CA ALA A 6 -29.89 -2.90 -10.09
C ALA A 6 -29.37 -2.65 -8.66
N ASP A 7 -28.07 -2.36 -8.52
CA ASP A 7 -27.38 -2.14 -7.25
C ASP A 7 -27.17 -0.64 -6.99
N ILE A 8 -28.28 0.10 -6.90
CA ILE A 8 -28.28 1.50 -6.46
C ILE A 8 -29.45 1.73 -5.50
N ASP A 9 -29.22 2.61 -4.53
CA ASP A 9 -30.22 3.08 -3.57
C ASP A 9 -30.91 4.39 -4.01
N GLY A 10 -30.44 5.00 -5.10
CA GLY A 10 -30.94 6.28 -5.61
C GLY A 10 -32.37 6.20 -6.17
N ILE A 11 -33.25 7.06 -5.66
CA ILE A 11 -34.58 7.28 -6.23
C ILE A 11 -34.52 8.44 -7.25
N SER A 12 -35.09 8.23 -8.44
CA SER A 12 -35.13 9.28 -9.46
C SER A 12 -35.96 10.48 -8.99
N VAL A 13 -35.36 11.68 -9.08
CA VAL A 13 -36.02 12.97 -8.84
C VAL A 13 -36.80 13.48 -10.06
N LEU A 14 -36.66 12.83 -11.22
CA LEU A 14 -37.26 13.28 -12.49
C LEU A 14 -38.79 13.46 -12.42
N PRO A 15 -39.58 12.57 -11.78
CA PRO A 15 -41.04 12.77 -11.69
C PRO A 15 -41.41 14.09 -11.01
N GLU A 16 -40.72 14.43 -9.91
CA GLU A 16 -40.97 15.65 -9.15
C GLU A 16 -40.64 16.90 -9.97
N LEU A 17 -39.52 16.89 -10.70
CA LEU A 17 -39.13 17.98 -11.61
C LEU A 17 -40.11 18.16 -12.77
N LEU A 18 -40.85 17.12 -13.15
CA LEU A 18 -41.89 17.16 -14.17
C LEU A 18 -43.29 17.45 -13.61
N GLY A 19 -43.40 17.78 -12.31
CA GLY A 19 -44.68 18.05 -11.64
C GLY A 19 -45.57 16.81 -11.46
N ARG A 20 -44.98 15.61 -11.53
CA ARG A 20 -45.68 14.33 -11.33
C ARG A 20 -45.41 13.82 -9.92
N GLU A 21 -46.41 13.20 -9.30
CA GLU A 21 -46.25 12.64 -7.96
C GLU A 21 -45.13 11.58 -7.90
N GLN A 22 -44.21 11.78 -6.96
CA GLN A 22 -43.15 10.83 -6.69
C GLN A 22 -43.68 9.61 -5.92
N LYS A 23 -43.80 8.48 -6.62
CA LYS A 23 -44.34 7.22 -6.06
C LYS A 23 -43.47 6.57 -4.97
N LYS A 24 -42.17 6.88 -4.93
CA LYS A 24 -41.22 6.33 -3.96
C LYS A 24 -40.52 7.47 -3.24
N LYS A 25 -40.53 7.46 -1.92
CA LYS A 25 -39.78 8.40 -1.06
C LYS A 25 -38.72 7.61 -0.29
N HIS A 26 -37.59 8.23 -0.03
CA HIS A 26 -36.59 7.65 0.87
C HIS A 26 -37.17 7.59 2.28
N GLU A 27 -37.04 6.45 2.94
CA GLU A 27 -37.43 6.31 4.35
C GLU A 27 -36.53 7.16 5.25
N PHE A 28 -35.23 7.19 4.94
CA PHE A 28 -34.24 8.05 5.58
C PHE A 28 -33.16 8.47 4.58
N LEU A 29 -32.47 9.56 4.90
CA LEU A 29 -31.26 10.02 4.21
C LEU A 29 -30.12 10.05 5.22
N TYR A 30 -28.96 9.53 4.83
CA TYR A 30 -27.75 9.49 5.64
C TYR A 30 -26.61 10.18 4.87
N TRP A 31 -25.82 10.99 5.56
CA TRP A 31 -24.58 11.52 5.01
C TRP A 31 -23.54 11.77 6.10
N GLU A 32 -22.27 11.65 5.72
CA GLU A 32 -21.12 11.94 6.56
C GLU A 32 -20.14 12.86 5.85
N TYR A 33 -19.58 13.82 6.59
CA TYR A 33 -18.56 14.74 6.08
C TYR A 33 -17.62 15.18 7.20
N GLY A 34 -16.31 14.99 7.03
CA GLY A 34 -15.31 15.51 7.95
C GLY A 34 -15.47 15.07 9.42
N GLY A 35 -16.08 13.89 9.66
CA GLY A 35 -16.38 13.40 11.01
C GLY A 35 -17.72 13.86 11.60
N HIS A 36 -18.50 14.64 10.84
CA HIS A 36 -19.89 14.94 11.12
C HIS A 36 -20.78 13.85 10.52
N THR A 37 -21.80 13.41 11.24
CA THR A 37 -22.79 12.44 10.76
C THR A 37 -24.18 13.03 10.91
N ALA A 38 -25.02 12.88 9.88
CA ALA A 38 -26.41 13.31 9.95
C ALA A 38 -27.35 12.27 9.33
N VAL A 39 -28.52 12.13 9.95
CA VAL A 39 -29.61 11.27 9.50
C VAL A 39 -30.88 12.11 9.44
N ARG A 40 -31.60 12.04 8.34
CA ARG A 40 -32.92 12.67 8.18
C ARG A 40 -33.98 11.61 7.94
N MET A 41 -35.04 11.62 8.73
CA MET A 41 -36.20 10.73 8.59
C MET A 41 -37.47 11.61 8.59
N GLY A 42 -37.99 11.92 7.41
CA GLY A 42 -39.09 12.86 7.25
C GLY A 42 -38.76 14.26 7.78
N ASN A 43 -39.48 14.67 8.84
CA ASN A 43 -39.31 15.97 9.51
C ASN A 43 -38.21 15.96 10.58
N TRP A 44 -37.75 14.79 11.00
CA TRP A 44 -36.75 14.66 12.04
C TRP A 44 -35.35 14.65 11.45
N LYS A 45 -34.43 15.37 12.09
CA LYS A 45 -33.01 15.41 11.75
C LYS A 45 -32.18 15.11 12.99
N ALA A 46 -31.41 14.03 12.94
CA ALA A 46 -30.36 13.75 13.92
C ALA A 46 -29.01 14.19 13.38
N VAL A 47 -28.24 14.92 14.17
CA VAL A 47 -26.91 15.40 13.81
C VAL A 47 -25.92 15.03 14.91
N ARG A 48 -24.72 14.66 14.50
CA ARG A 48 -23.57 14.43 15.38
C ARG A 48 -22.39 15.18 14.80
N THR A 49 -21.99 16.25 15.47
CA THR A 49 -20.91 17.13 14.99
C THR A 49 -19.51 16.53 15.11
N ASN A 50 -19.35 15.48 15.92
CA ASN A 50 -18.11 14.72 16.04
C ASN A 50 -18.42 13.33 16.60
N GLN A 51 -17.64 12.31 16.25
CA GLN A 51 -17.72 10.98 16.87
C GLN A 51 -17.55 10.99 18.40
N ARG A 52 -16.96 12.02 19.01
CA ARG A 52 -16.88 12.14 20.48
C ARG A 52 -18.07 12.85 21.13
N LYS A 53 -18.89 13.54 20.33
CA LYS A 53 -20.07 14.29 20.83
C LYS A 53 -21.32 13.40 20.80
N LYS A 54 -22.29 13.78 21.65
CA LYS A 54 -23.62 13.17 21.68
C LYS A 54 -24.39 13.54 20.42
N TRP A 55 -25.38 12.72 20.09
CA TRP A 55 -26.35 13.04 19.05
C TRP A 55 -27.26 14.17 19.51
N GLU A 56 -27.64 15.03 18.58
CA GLU A 56 -28.62 16.12 18.71
C GLU A 56 -29.80 15.82 17.78
N LEU A 57 -31.02 16.11 18.21
CA LEU A 57 -32.27 15.76 17.50
C LEU A 57 -33.11 17.02 17.32
N TYR A 58 -33.47 17.31 16.09
CA TYR A 58 -34.25 18.48 15.69
C TYR A 58 -35.50 18.06 14.92
N ASP A 59 -36.58 18.80 15.12
CA ASP A 59 -37.80 18.71 14.32
C ASP A 59 -37.86 19.90 13.35
N LEU A 60 -37.64 19.63 12.07
CA LEU A 60 -37.61 20.63 11.00
C LEU A 60 -38.98 21.21 10.66
N SER A 61 -40.08 20.61 11.15
CA SER A 61 -41.42 21.16 10.95
C SER A 61 -41.72 22.32 11.89
N ALA A 62 -41.17 22.26 13.11
CA ALA A 62 -41.35 23.28 14.14
C ALA A 62 -40.16 24.26 14.20
N ASP A 63 -38.97 23.82 13.77
CA ASP A 63 -37.74 24.60 13.86
C ASP A 63 -36.84 24.37 12.65
N LEU A 64 -37.04 25.19 11.59
CA LEU A 64 -36.15 25.21 10.44
C LEU A 64 -34.72 25.68 10.78
N SER A 65 -34.53 26.36 11.91
CA SER A 65 -33.24 26.92 12.32
C SER A 65 -32.40 25.98 13.18
N GLU A 66 -32.90 24.76 13.47
CA GLU A 66 -32.17 23.73 14.24
C GLU A 66 -31.63 24.25 15.58
N SER A 67 -32.41 25.08 16.26
CA SER A 67 -32.00 25.77 17.50
C SER A 67 -32.39 25.01 18.77
N LYS A 68 -33.43 24.16 18.73
CA LYS A 68 -33.93 23.42 19.91
C LYS A 68 -33.59 21.93 19.84
N ASP A 69 -32.70 21.50 20.71
CA ASP A 69 -32.40 20.06 20.90
C ASP A 69 -33.54 19.35 21.64
N LEU A 70 -34.09 18.30 21.02
CA LEU A 70 -35.20 17.49 21.52
C LEU A 70 -34.77 16.07 21.94
N VAL A 71 -33.47 15.77 22.00
CA VAL A 71 -32.95 14.43 22.36
C VAL A 71 -33.50 13.95 23.70
N ALA A 72 -33.51 14.81 24.72
CA ALA A 72 -33.98 14.45 26.05
C ALA A 72 -35.48 14.10 26.10
N LYS A 73 -36.27 14.56 25.13
CA LYS A 73 -37.72 14.32 25.06
C LYS A 73 -38.09 13.10 24.22
N HIS A 74 -37.24 12.68 23.29
CA HIS A 74 -37.52 11.59 22.35
C HIS A 74 -36.35 10.60 22.20
N PRO A 75 -36.01 9.83 23.26
CA PRO A 75 -34.90 8.87 23.20
C PRO A 75 -35.13 7.72 22.20
N ALA A 76 -36.38 7.29 22.00
CA ALA A 76 -36.69 6.22 21.05
C ALA A 76 -36.39 6.59 19.58
N ILE A 77 -36.50 7.86 19.23
CA ILE A 77 -36.26 8.35 17.85
C ILE A 77 -34.76 8.40 17.58
N ILE A 78 -33.96 8.85 18.55
CA ILE A 78 -32.51 8.93 18.37
C ILE A 78 -31.88 7.53 18.29
N GLU A 79 -32.38 6.56 19.04
CA GLU A 79 -31.92 5.16 18.93
C GLU A 79 -32.19 4.59 17.53
N LYS A 80 -33.39 4.82 16.99
CA LYS A 80 -33.74 4.38 15.63
C LYS A 80 -32.84 5.05 14.57
N MET A 81 -32.59 6.35 14.70
CA MET A 81 -31.72 7.09 13.77
C MET A 81 -30.25 6.69 13.88
N ALA A 82 -29.76 6.43 15.09
CA ALA A 82 -28.41 5.93 15.30
C ALA A 82 -28.23 4.54 14.66
N ALA A 83 -29.24 3.66 14.75
CA ALA A 83 -29.22 2.36 14.09
C ALA A 83 -29.14 2.49 12.56
N PHE A 84 -29.88 3.44 11.96
CA PHE A 84 -29.75 3.72 10.52
C PHE A 84 -28.36 4.26 10.14
N ALA A 85 -27.78 5.14 10.96
CA ALA A 85 -26.43 5.66 10.73
C ALA A 85 -25.37 4.55 10.72
N GLU A 86 -25.44 3.62 11.68
CA GLU A 86 -24.50 2.50 11.77
C GLU A 86 -24.68 1.51 10.61
N ALA A 87 -25.94 1.23 10.21
CA ALA A 87 -26.22 0.36 9.08
C ALA A 87 -25.76 0.92 7.73
N SER A 88 -25.82 2.25 7.56
CA SER A 88 -25.40 2.94 6.32
C SER A 88 -23.94 3.35 6.31
N HIS A 89 -23.24 3.32 7.45
CA HIS A 89 -21.83 3.70 7.50
C HIS A 89 -20.96 2.60 6.87
N VAL A 90 -20.30 2.96 5.76
CA VAL A 90 -19.27 2.13 5.15
C VAL A 90 -17.93 2.77 5.42
N LYS A 91 -17.03 2.05 6.11
CA LYS A 91 -15.69 2.53 6.37
C LYS A 91 -15.01 2.93 5.07
N THR A 92 -14.46 4.14 5.06
CA THR A 92 -13.71 4.63 3.91
C THR A 92 -12.53 3.70 3.63
N VAL A 93 -12.57 2.99 2.51
CA VAL A 93 -11.43 2.22 2.02
C VAL A 93 -10.60 3.17 1.17
N GLN A 94 -9.36 3.45 1.60
CA GLN A 94 -8.45 4.21 0.75
C GLN A 94 -8.21 3.42 -0.54
N GLY A 95 -8.50 4.05 -1.68
CA GLY A 95 -8.17 3.48 -2.99
C GLY A 95 -6.67 3.20 -3.08
N LYS A 96 -6.31 2.01 -3.54
CA LYS A 96 -4.92 1.61 -3.72
C LYS A 96 -4.49 1.96 -5.14
N TYR A 97 -3.59 2.93 -5.29
CA TYR A 97 -2.97 3.19 -6.59
C TYR A 97 -2.05 2.02 -6.95
N SER A 98 -2.17 1.51 -8.18
CA SER A 98 -1.25 0.50 -8.72
C SER A 98 0.13 1.09 -9.04
N ASP A 99 0.17 2.37 -9.40
CA ASP A 99 1.38 3.15 -9.66
C ASP A 99 1.11 4.61 -9.25
N THR A 100 2.00 5.20 -8.45
CA THR A 100 1.89 6.59 -8.01
C THR A 100 2.56 7.55 -8.97
N GLU A 101 3.36 7.09 -9.92
CA GLU A 101 4.20 7.96 -10.76
C GLU A 101 3.37 8.94 -11.60
N ALA A 102 2.29 8.47 -12.22
CA ALA A 102 1.37 9.32 -12.99
C ALA A 102 0.52 10.23 -12.08
N HIS A 103 0.04 9.73 -10.93
CA HIS A 103 -0.74 10.54 -9.98
C HIS A 103 0.11 11.68 -9.40
N GLU A 104 1.35 11.38 -9.06
CA GLU A 104 2.26 12.39 -8.55
C GLU A 104 2.63 13.39 -9.66
N LYS A 105 2.89 12.92 -10.90
CA LYS A 105 3.08 13.79 -12.07
C LYS A 105 1.91 14.78 -12.26
N ASP A 106 0.67 14.31 -12.22
CA ASP A 106 -0.54 15.16 -12.35
C ASP A 106 -0.75 16.06 -11.13
N ARG A 107 -0.53 15.53 -9.91
CA ARG A 107 -0.54 16.32 -8.67
C ARG A 107 0.49 17.45 -8.75
N TRP A 108 1.63 17.23 -9.39
CA TRP A 108 2.68 18.23 -9.60
C TRP A 108 2.34 19.22 -10.70
N ALA A 109 1.70 18.78 -11.79
CA ALA A 109 1.19 19.67 -12.84
C ALA A 109 0.22 20.72 -12.29
N LYS A 110 -0.58 20.36 -11.26
CA LYS A 110 -1.51 21.27 -10.58
C LYS A 110 -0.84 22.49 -9.91
N TRP A 111 0.44 22.40 -9.54
CA TRP A 111 1.13 23.47 -8.79
C TRP A 111 2.07 24.34 -9.65
N GLY A 112 2.22 24.05 -10.95
CA GLY A 112 3.04 24.82 -11.89
C GLY A 112 4.53 24.95 -11.50
N ASP A 113 5.25 25.82 -12.21
CA ASP A 113 6.70 26.04 -12.07
C ASP A 113 7.12 26.75 -10.77
N ALA A 114 6.19 26.98 -9.83
CA ALA A 114 6.36 27.87 -8.68
C ALA A 114 7.27 27.31 -7.56
N ARG A 115 7.66 26.03 -7.62
CA ARG A 115 8.63 25.45 -6.67
C ARG A 115 9.59 24.54 -7.42
N PRO A 116 10.91 24.82 -7.42
CA PRO A 116 11.86 23.83 -7.90
C PRO A 116 11.69 22.56 -7.08
N GLN A 117 11.78 21.40 -7.72
CA GLN A 117 11.78 20.14 -7.01
C GLN A 117 12.79 20.23 -5.86
N PRO A 118 12.48 19.75 -4.63
CA PRO A 118 13.55 19.47 -3.70
C PRO A 118 14.49 18.53 -4.44
N LYS A 119 15.68 19.03 -4.83
CA LYS A 119 16.70 18.19 -5.44
C LYS A 119 16.88 17.03 -4.48
N LEU A 120 16.49 15.83 -4.91
CA LEU A 120 16.66 14.63 -4.13
C LEU A 120 18.13 14.60 -3.69
N SER A 121 18.38 14.91 -2.42
CA SER A 121 19.73 15.18 -1.95
C SER A 121 20.54 13.88 -2.01
N GLY A 122 21.79 13.99 -2.47
CA GLY A 122 22.74 12.87 -2.53
C GLY A 122 22.85 12.17 -3.89
N LYS A 123 24.10 11.82 -4.25
CA LYS A 123 24.41 10.95 -5.39
C LYS A 123 23.92 9.53 -5.05
N THR A 124 22.87 9.06 -5.72
CA THR A 124 22.38 7.67 -5.60
C THR A 124 23.13 6.79 -6.59
N LYS A 125 23.71 5.68 -6.10
CA LYS A 125 24.29 4.66 -6.97
C LYS A 125 23.20 3.82 -7.62
N ARG A 126 23.50 3.23 -8.77
CA ARG A 126 22.61 2.34 -9.52
C ARG A 126 23.30 1.00 -9.70
N LEU A 127 22.49 -0.07 -9.74
CA LEU A 127 22.98 -1.39 -10.11
C LEU A 127 23.32 -1.38 -11.61
N PRO A 128 24.57 -1.65 -12.03
CA PRO A 128 24.93 -1.82 -13.44
C PRO A 128 24.11 -2.97 -14.02
N LYS A 129 23.62 -2.82 -15.26
CA LYS A 129 22.71 -3.79 -15.87
C LYS A 129 23.43 -4.84 -16.73
N GLU A 130 24.70 -4.60 -17.03
CA GLU A 130 25.53 -5.47 -17.85
C GLU A 130 25.65 -6.86 -17.20
N GLY A 131 25.25 -7.90 -17.94
CA GLY A 131 25.25 -9.28 -17.47
C GLY A 131 24.14 -9.65 -16.47
N LEU A 132 23.19 -8.76 -16.19
CA LEU A 132 22.00 -9.08 -15.39
C LEU A 132 20.86 -9.60 -16.25
N LEU A 133 20.14 -10.57 -15.73
CA LEU A 133 18.85 -11.00 -16.27
C LEU A 133 17.84 -9.85 -16.18
N ALA A 134 17.02 -9.69 -17.21
CA ALA A 134 15.95 -8.69 -17.21
C ALA A 134 14.90 -8.99 -16.13
N ASN A 135 14.57 -7.99 -15.32
CA ASN A 135 13.65 -8.12 -14.18
C ASN A 135 12.18 -7.81 -14.49
N SER A 136 11.83 -7.45 -15.73
CA SER A 136 10.45 -7.02 -16.10
C SER A 136 9.39 -8.10 -15.90
N GLY A 137 9.77 -9.38 -15.93
CA GLY A 137 8.87 -10.52 -15.70
C GLY A 137 8.94 -11.11 -14.28
N TRP A 138 9.76 -10.53 -13.39
CA TRP A 138 9.99 -11.13 -12.08
C TRP A 138 8.82 -10.94 -11.15
N LYS A 139 8.62 -11.92 -10.27
CA LYS A 139 7.63 -11.84 -9.20
C LYS A 139 8.26 -12.26 -7.89
N LEU A 140 8.01 -11.49 -6.84
CA LEU A 140 8.32 -11.92 -5.49
C LEU A 140 7.28 -12.97 -5.07
N VAL A 141 7.73 -14.21 -4.84
CA VAL A 141 6.89 -15.36 -4.49
C VAL A 141 6.64 -15.40 -2.99
N SER A 142 7.71 -15.25 -2.20
CA SER A 142 7.63 -15.24 -0.73
C SER A 142 8.80 -14.45 -0.15
N PHE A 143 8.65 -14.06 1.12
CA PHE A 143 9.66 -13.35 1.89
C PHE A 143 9.48 -13.64 3.39
N SER A 144 10.56 -13.57 4.18
CA SER A 144 10.49 -13.85 5.62
C SER A 144 9.79 -12.73 6.40
N SER A 145 10.13 -11.47 6.11
CA SER A 145 9.52 -10.32 6.75
C SER A 145 9.72 -9.03 5.96
N GLU A 146 8.84 -8.06 6.19
CA GLU A 146 8.96 -6.71 5.67
C GLU A 146 8.48 -5.68 6.70
N SER A 147 8.93 -4.43 6.54
CA SER A 147 8.50 -3.32 7.37
C SER A 147 7.33 -2.58 6.70
N THR A 148 6.10 -2.87 7.15
CA THR A 148 4.89 -2.22 6.64
C THR A 148 4.66 -0.83 7.22
N THR A 149 5.21 -0.53 8.41
CA THR A 149 5.02 0.76 9.08
C THR A 149 5.67 1.92 8.34
N ASN A 150 6.78 1.67 7.66
CA ASN A 150 7.55 2.68 6.91
C ASN A 150 7.58 2.38 5.41
N ASP A 151 6.65 1.56 4.93
CA ASP A 151 6.53 1.14 3.53
C ASP A 151 7.87 0.67 2.93
N ARG A 152 8.53 -0.31 3.54
CA ARG A 152 9.78 -0.92 3.03
C ARG A 152 9.53 -2.36 2.61
N LYS A 153 8.64 -2.51 1.62
CA LYS A 153 8.15 -3.81 1.14
C LYS A 153 9.25 -4.64 0.50
N ALA A 154 9.13 -5.96 0.59
CA ALA A 154 10.10 -6.87 -0.03
C ALA A 154 10.18 -6.74 -1.56
N ALA A 155 9.08 -6.36 -2.20
CA ALA A 155 9.05 -6.11 -3.66
C ALA A 155 10.01 -4.98 -4.10
N TYR A 156 10.34 -4.03 -3.22
CA TYR A 156 11.26 -2.93 -3.54
C TYR A 156 12.70 -3.38 -3.71
N ALA A 157 13.05 -4.63 -3.36
CA ALA A 157 14.38 -5.16 -3.63
C ALA A 157 14.61 -5.46 -5.12
N ILE A 158 13.57 -5.51 -5.96
CA ILE A 158 13.65 -5.94 -7.37
C ILE A 158 12.94 -4.98 -8.34
N ASP A 159 12.58 -3.78 -7.88
CA ASP A 159 11.75 -2.83 -8.64
C ASP A 159 12.55 -1.95 -9.63
N GLY A 160 13.88 -1.99 -9.59
CA GLY A 160 14.74 -1.18 -10.46
C GLY A 160 14.89 0.27 -10.02
N LYS A 161 14.37 0.65 -8.83
CA LYS A 161 14.37 2.01 -8.29
C LYS A 161 15.34 2.08 -7.09
N PRO A 162 16.61 2.50 -7.25
CA PRO A 162 17.63 2.50 -6.18
C PRO A 162 17.35 3.41 -4.97
N ARG A 163 16.26 4.18 -4.98
CA ARG A 163 15.80 5.04 -3.88
C ARG A 163 14.73 4.39 -3.02
N THR A 164 14.04 3.38 -3.54
CA THR A 164 13.24 2.47 -2.74
C THR A 164 14.19 1.43 -2.13
N HIS A 165 13.73 0.74 -1.11
CA HIS A 165 14.43 -0.41 -0.56
C HIS A 165 13.46 -1.27 0.23
N TRP A 166 13.72 -2.56 0.20
CA TRP A 166 13.19 -3.48 1.18
C TRP A 166 13.90 -3.30 2.51
N HIS A 167 13.16 -3.47 3.60
CA HIS A 167 13.69 -3.66 4.93
C HIS A 167 12.88 -4.73 5.65
N SER A 168 13.56 -5.66 6.34
CA SER A 168 12.93 -6.62 7.23
C SER A 168 12.16 -5.91 8.35
N ARG A 169 11.28 -6.63 9.06
CA ARG A 169 10.69 -6.05 10.28
C ARG A 169 11.78 -5.78 11.31
N TRP A 170 11.69 -4.68 12.04
CA TRP A 170 12.67 -4.30 13.07
C TRP A 170 12.81 -5.32 14.21
N THR A 171 11.78 -6.14 14.43
CA THR A 171 11.75 -7.19 15.48
C THR A 171 12.20 -8.55 14.98
N SER A 172 12.36 -8.74 13.67
CA SER A 172 12.75 -10.03 13.08
C SER A 172 14.27 -10.18 13.14
N LYS A 173 14.75 -11.41 13.37
CA LYS A 173 16.16 -11.76 13.41
C LYS A 173 16.55 -12.60 12.19
N HIS A 174 17.84 -12.64 11.88
CA HIS A 174 18.39 -13.52 10.85
C HIS A 174 18.06 -15.00 11.13
N PRO A 175 17.98 -15.83 10.06
CA PRO A 175 18.14 -15.46 8.66
C PRO A 175 16.88 -14.81 8.06
N HIS A 176 17.08 -13.85 7.14
CA HIS A 176 15.99 -13.28 6.33
C HIS A 176 15.97 -13.91 4.95
N GLU A 177 14.80 -14.01 4.33
CA GLU A 177 14.64 -14.74 3.06
C GLU A 177 13.83 -13.93 2.05
N LEU A 178 14.22 -14.01 0.77
CA LEU A 178 13.45 -13.59 -0.40
C LEU A 178 13.42 -14.74 -1.41
N VAL A 179 12.25 -15.04 -1.96
CA VAL A 179 12.09 -15.99 -3.07
C VAL A 179 11.52 -15.26 -4.28
N ILE A 180 12.25 -15.32 -5.39
CA ILE A 180 11.95 -14.59 -6.62
C ILE A 180 11.70 -15.61 -7.74
N ASP A 181 10.58 -15.48 -8.44
CA ASP A 181 10.30 -16.14 -9.71
C ASP A 181 10.92 -15.30 -10.83
N LEU A 182 11.83 -15.89 -11.60
CA LEU A 182 12.48 -15.24 -12.76
C LEU A 182 11.56 -15.18 -14.00
N GLY A 183 10.35 -15.75 -13.92
CA GLY A 183 9.34 -15.80 -14.97
C GLY A 183 9.53 -16.93 -15.98
N ALA A 184 10.78 -17.38 -16.18
CA ALA A 184 11.15 -18.52 -16.99
C ALA A 184 12.40 -19.18 -16.42
N GLN A 185 12.72 -20.38 -16.91
CA GLN A 185 13.98 -21.04 -16.57
C GLN A 185 15.15 -20.27 -17.18
N ARG A 186 16.14 -19.89 -16.36
CA ARG A 186 17.32 -19.10 -16.74
C ARG A 186 18.59 -19.76 -16.21
N THR A 187 19.74 -19.48 -16.79
CA THR A 187 21.03 -19.85 -16.18
C THR A 187 21.51 -18.69 -15.33
N VAL A 188 21.58 -18.96 -14.03
CA VAL A 188 22.09 -18.02 -13.04
C VAL A 188 23.56 -18.29 -12.82
N ARG A 189 24.35 -17.21 -12.79
CA ARG A 189 25.80 -17.19 -12.55
C ARG A 189 26.17 -16.34 -11.34
N GLY A 190 25.23 -15.69 -10.67
CA GLY A 190 25.52 -14.93 -9.47
C GLY A 190 24.44 -13.98 -9.02
N LEU A 191 24.77 -13.21 -7.99
CA LEU A 191 23.96 -12.18 -7.37
C LEU A 191 24.71 -10.85 -7.46
N ARG A 192 24.01 -9.79 -7.86
CA ARG A 192 24.45 -8.40 -7.73
C ARG A 192 23.55 -7.68 -6.73
N TYR A 193 24.14 -6.90 -5.86
CA TYR A 193 23.49 -6.31 -4.71
C TYR A 193 23.83 -4.82 -4.58
N LEU A 194 22.82 -4.02 -4.26
CA LEU A 194 22.95 -2.62 -3.90
C LEU A 194 22.32 -2.38 -2.52
N ALA A 195 23.15 -1.94 -1.58
CA ALA A 195 22.69 -1.51 -0.26
C ALA A 195 21.86 -0.22 -0.34
N ARG A 196 21.07 0.04 0.70
CA ARG A 196 20.26 1.26 0.87
C ARG A 196 21.05 2.54 0.56
N GLN A 197 20.44 3.47 -0.17
CA GLN A 197 21.09 4.72 -0.61
C GLN A 197 20.76 5.96 0.23
N ASP A 198 20.12 5.77 1.39
CA ASP A 198 19.68 6.83 2.32
C ASP A 198 20.69 7.15 3.44
N GLY A 199 21.94 6.73 3.29
CA GLY A 199 23.01 6.93 4.27
C GLY A 199 23.07 5.88 5.38
N SER A 200 21.98 5.15 5.67
CA SER A 200 21.98 4.08 6.67
C SER A 200 22.53 2.77 6.10
N PHE A 201 23.28 2.01 6.89
CA PHE A 201 23.71 0.65 6.55
C PHE A 201 22.86 -0.43 7.22
N ASN A 202 21.86 -0.07 8.01
CA ASN A 202 21.08 -1.03 8.78
C ASN A 202 20.38 -2.02 7.83
N GLY A 203 20.67 -3.29 8.06
CA GLY A 203 20.19 -4.40 7.24
C GLY A 203 21.08 -4.73 6.03
N GLY A 204 22.20 -4.05 5.84
CA GLY A 204 23.07 -4.33 4.71
C GLY A 204 23.59 -5.77 4.76
N PHE A 205 23.45 -6.51 3.65
CA PHE A 205 23.83 -7.92 3.60
C PHE A 205 25.32 -8.06 3.91
N LYS A 206 25.68 -8.96 4.84
CA LYS A 206 27.04 -9.46 5.01
C LYS A 206 27.09 -10.87 4.50
N ASP A 207 26.88 -11.87 5.35
CA ASP A 207 26.89 -13.28 4.94
C ASP A 207 25.53 -13.63 4.35
N PHE A 208 25.53 -14.25 3.17
CA PHE A 208 24.32 -14.67 2.50
C PHE A 208 24.53 -15.97 1.74
N ASP A 209 23.42 -16.61 1.42
CA ASP A 209 23.40 -17.70 0.47
C ASP A 209 22.30 -17.52 -0.57
N LEU A 210 22.51 -18.14 -1.72
CA LEU A 210 21.59 -18.17 -2.83
C LEU A 210 21.42 -19.60 -3.30
N THR A 211 20.17 -20.02 -3.44
CA THR A 211 19.77 -21.33 -3.94
C THR A 211 18.91 -21.16 -5.18
N ILE A 212 19.21 -21.91 -6.23
CA ILE A 212 18.43 -21.93 -7.47
C ILE A 212 17.60 -23.21 -7.49
N GLY A 213 16.34 -23.11 -7.91
CA GLY A 213 15.42 -24.25 -7.98
C GLY A 213 14.35 -24.10 -9.06
N ASP A 214 13.62 -25.18 -9.31
CA ASP A 214 12.55 -25.23 -10.32
C ASP A 214 11.14 -25.20 -9.72
N THR A 215 11.03 -25.43 -8.41
CA THR A 215 9.76 -25.44 -7.69
C THR A 215 9.81 -24.42 -6.54
N PRO A 216 8.81 -23.54 -6.40
CA PRO A 216 8.80 -22.59 -5.29
C PRO A 216 8.67 -23.36 -3.96
N GLY A 217 9.52 -23.02 -2.99
CA GLY A 217 9.52 -23.62 -1.66
C GLY A 217 10.30 -24.93 -1.50
N GLN A 218 10.76 -25.53 -2.60
CA GLN A 218 11.64 -26.71 -2.57
C GLN A 218 13.04 -26.31 -3.01
N PHE A 219 13.87 -25.94 -2.05
CA PHE A 219 15.24 -25.51 -2.28
C PHE A 219 16.22 -26.43 -1.55
N GLY A 220 17.16 -27.01 -2.28
CA GLY A 220 18.22 -27.86 -1.74
C GLY A 220 19.39 -27.05 -1.17
N GLU A 221 20.60 -27.59 -1.34
CA GLU A 221 21.84 -26.96 -0.89
C GLU A 221 22.13 -25.66 -1.63
N PRO A 222 22.72 -24.64 -0.97
CA PRO A 222 23.00 -23.36 -1.61
C PRO A 222 23.98 -23.48 -2.77
N THR A 223 23.60 -22.89 -3.90
CA THR A 223 24.42 -22.82 -5.12
C THR A 223 25.52 -21.77 -5.01
N LEU A 224 25.30 -20.75 -4.18
CA LEU A 224 26.25 -19.67 -3.90
C LEU A 224 26.20 -19.35 -2.41
N LYS A 225 27.37 -19.22 -1.79
CA LYS A 225 27.55 -18.59 -0.47
C LYS A 225 28.51 -17.43 -0.66
N GLY A 226 28.20 -16.28 -0.08
CA GLY A 226 28.99 -15.07 -0.28
C GLY A 226 28.96 -14.16 0.94
N ALA A 227 29.86 -13.18 0.92
CA ALA A 227 29.93 -12.13 1.92
C ALA A 227 30.10 -10.77 1.24
N PHE A 228 29.22 -9.81 1.53
CA PHE A 228 29.35 -8.43 1.08
C PHE A 228 29.98 -7.53 2.15
N LYS A 229 30.63 -6.45 1.70
CA LYS A 229 31.27 -5.45 2.54
C LYS A 229 30.32 -4.28 2.81
N LYS A 230 30.60 -3.51 3.87
CA LYS A 230 29.89 -2.28 4.20
C LYS A 230 30.24 -1.15 3.21
N THR A 231 29.61 -1.16 2.03
CA THR A 231 29.76 -0.11 1.01
C THR A 231 28.43 0.23 0.33
N LYS A 232 28.35 1.43 -0.26
CA LYS A 232 27.22 1.88 -1.08
C LYS A 232 27.40 1.59 -2.55
N GLU A 233 28.61 1.18 -2.95
CA GLU A 233 28.88 0.75 -4.31
C GLU A 233 28.18 -0.59 -4.58
N PRO A 234 27.74 -0.84 -5.83
CA PRO A 234 27.27 -2.15 -6.25
C PRO A 234 28.32 -3.23 -5.96
N GLN A 235 27.86 -4.38 -5.48
CA GLN A 235 28.70 -5.54 -5.20
C GLN A 235 28.13 -6.76 -5.88
N GLU A 236 28.98 -7.73 -6.20
CA GLU A 236 28.57 -8.98 -6.81
C GLU A 236 29.27 -10.18 -6.19
N ALA A 237 28.60 -11.32 -6.28
CA ALA A 237 29.16 -12.62 -5.98
C ALA A 237 28.72 -13.59 -7.07
N THR A 238 29.67 -14.35 -7.61
CA THR A 238 29.45 -15.24 -8.73
C THR A 238 29.57 -16.70 -8.31
N CYS A 239 28.88 -17.58 -9.02
CA CYS A 239 28.91 -19.02 -8.83
C CYS A 239 29.05 -19.75 -10.16
N LYS A 240 29.21 -21.07 -10.09
CA LYS A 240 29.09 -21.93 -11.27
C LYS A 240 27.68 -21.78 -11.86
N ALA A 241 27.61 -21.74 -13.18
CA ALA A 241 26.35 -21.65 -13.90
C ALA A 241 25.38 -22.74 -13.46
N ALA A 242 24.19 -22.34 -13.04
CA ALA A 242 23.12 -23.24 -12.60
C ALA A 242 21.79 -22.81 -13.22
N LYS A 243 21.01 -23.79 -13.69
CA LYS A 243 19.72 -23.54 -14.32
C LYS A 243 18.60 -23.64 -13.30
N GLY A 244 17.65 -22.71 -13.37
CA GLY A 244 16.40 -22.79 -12.62
C GLY A 244 15.50 -21.61 -12.90
N ARG A 245 14.28 -21.68 -12.37
CA ARG A 245 13.28 -20.60 -12.49
C ARG A 245 13.16 -19.74 -11.24
N TYR A 246 13.37 -20.34 -10.07
CA TYR A 246 13.23 -19.67 -8.78
C TYR A 246 14.59 -19.46 -8.14
N VAL A 247 14.76 -18.29 -7.54
CA VAL A 247 15.95 -17.95 -6.76
C VAL A 247 15.52 -17.63 -5.34
N ARG A 248 16.07 -18.38 -4.38
CA ARG A 248 15.97 -18.09 -2.95
C ARG A 248 17.26 -17.43 -2.49
N ILE A 249 17.14 -16.27 -1.86
CA ILE A 249 18.26 -15.54 -1.25
C ILE A 249 18.02 -15.52 0.25
N ARG A 250 18.99 -16.00 1.03
CA ARG A 250 18.96 -15.93 2.49
C ARG A 250 20.08 -15.03 3.00
N VAL A 251 19.71 -14.04 3.79
CA VAL A 251 20.64 -13.12 4.47
C VAL A 251 20.90 -13.67 5.86
N LEU A 252 22.10 -14.19 6.06
CA LEU A 252 22.52 -14.86 7.28
C LEU A 252 23.05 -13.88 8.34
N SER A 253 23.64 -12.75 7.90
CA SER A 253 24.14 -11.71 8.80
C SER A 253 24.16 -10.31 8.15
N GLU A 254 24.32 -9.29 8.98
CA GLU A 254 24.34 -7.86 8.60
C GLU A 254 25.74 -7.25 8.75
N VAL A 255 26.11 -6.29 7.89
CA VAL A 255 27.45 -5.68 7.85
C VAL A 255 27.85 -4.90 9.10
N GLY A 256 26.87 -4.38 9.85
CA GLY A 256 27.02 -3.73 11.15
C GLY A 256 26.72 -4.62 12.36
N GLY A 257 26.46 -5.93 12.16
CA GLY A 257 26.14 -6.87 13.25
C GLY A 257 24.71 -6.79 13.79
N GLY A 258 23.83 -6.02 13.16
CA GLY A 258 22.40 -5.96 13.48
C GLY A 258 21.63 -7.21 13.07
N PRO A 259 20.37 -7.35 13.54
CA PRO A 259 19.53 -8.52 13.24
C PRO A 259 18.73 -8.41 11.92
N TRP A 260 18.89 -7.33 11.15
CA TRP A 260 17.98 -6.94 10.05
C TRP A 260 18.55 -7.28 8.67
N ALA A 261 17.69 -7.27 7.66
CA ALA A 261 18.09 -7.30 6.26
C ALA A 261 17.44 -6.15 5.47
N SER A 262 18.15 -5.61 4.50
CA SER A 262 17.67 -4.57 3.60
C SER A 262 18.42 -4.61 2.27
N ALA A 263 17.71 -4.24 1.21
CA ALA A 263 18.29 -4.13 -0.13
C ALA A 263 17.58 -3.01 -0.88
N SER A 264 18.37 -2.12 -1.50
CA SER A 264 17.82 -1.19 -2.48
C SER A 264 17.56 -1.90 -3.79
N GLU A 265 18.52 -2.68 -4.29
CA GLU A 265 18.35 -3.46 -5.50
C GLU A 265 19.06 -4.81 -5.40
N ILE A 266 18.44 -5.81 -6.00
CA ILE A 266 18.96 -7.16 -6.20
C ILE A 266 18.85 -7.47 -7.69
N GLY A 267 19.98 -7.83 -8.29
CA GLY A 267 20.08 -8.34 -9.64
C GLY A 267 20.61 -9.77 -9.65
N ILE A 268 20.18 -10.55 -10.63
CA ILE A 268 20.66 -11.91 -10.85
C ILE A 268 21.54 -11.89 -12.09
N ILE A 269 22.79 -12.30 -11.93
CA ILE A 269 23.76 -12.39 -13.02
C ILE A 269 23.46 -13.67 -13.79
N GLY A 270 23.36 -13.61 -15.13
CA GLY A 270 22.91 -14.74 -15.93
C GLY A 270 23.10 -14.57 -17.43
N ASP A 271 22.59 -15.52 -18.20
CA ASP A 271 22.64 -15.61 -19.68
C ASP A 271 21.45 -14.95 -20.39
#